data_AF-A0A960VCZ8-F1
#
_entry.id   AF-A0A960VCZ8-F1
#
_cell.length_a   1.000
_cell.length_b   1.000
_cell.length_c   1.000
_cell.angle_alpha   90.00
_cell.angle_beta   90.00
_cell.angle_gamma   90.00
#
_symmetry.space_group_name_H-M   'P 1'
#
loop_
_entity.id
_entity.type
_entity.pdbx_description
1 polymer ?
#
loop_
_entity_poly.entity_id
_entity_poly.type
_entity_poly.pdbx_seq_one_letter_code
_entity_poly.pdbx_strand_id
1 'polypeptide(L)' 'MSEKYIPKIYIENMEKGRTYYKEGDLDRASYHFSISLELEETPENLFYMGLISTQKTEHLEALNYFYRSIELDPDYGNP' A
#
# COMPACT_ATOMS: atom_id res chain seq x y z
N MET A 1 10.70 -16.22 19.06
CA MET A 1 9.84 -15.37 18.21
C MET A 1 10.17 -15.74 16.79
N SER A 2 9.33 -16.50 16.10
CA SER A 2 9.58 -16.86 14.70
C SER A 2 9.43 -15.61 13.85
N GLU A 3 10.44 -15.24 13.07
CA GLU A 3 10.28 -14.25 12.00
C GLU A 3 9.06 -14.64 11.16
N LYS A 4 8.09 -13.73 11.06
CA LYS A 4 6.95 -13.90 10.16
C LYS A 4 7.53 -14.01 8.76
N TYR A 5 7.35 -15.15 8.11
CA TYR A 5 7.84 -15.36 6.75
C TYR A 5 7.10 -14.40 5.81
N ILE A 6 7.77 -13.34 5.40
CA ILE A 6 7.28 -12.43 4.36
C ILE A 6 7.69 -13.04 3.01
N PRO A 7 6.74 -13.40 2.14
CA PRO A 7 7.06 -13.96 0.83
C PRO A 7 7.95 -12.98 0.04
N LYS A 8 8.99 -13.49 -0.65
CA LYS A 8 9.85 -12.65 -1.52
C LYS A 8 9.02 -11.80 -2.50
N ILE A 9 7.93 -12.37 -3.00
CA ILE A 9 7.01 -11.70 -3.92
C ILE A 9 6.32 -10.48 -3.28
N TYR A 10 6.10 -10.46 -1.97
CA TYR A 10 5.60 -9.27 -1.27
C TYR A 10 6.59 -8.12 -1.40
N ILE A 11 7.86 -8.35 -1.01
CA ILE A 11 8.92 -7.33 -1.00
C ILE A 11 9.14 -6.79 -2.42
N GLU A 12 9.22 -7.69 -3.42
CA GLU A 12 9.41 -7.31 -4.81
C GLU A 12 8.27 -6.42 -5.33
N ASN A 13 7.02 -6.75 -4.99
CA ASN A 13 5.87 -5.93 -5.39
C ASN A 13 5.82 -4.59 -4.64
N MET A 14 6.20 -4.55 -3.36
CA MET A 14 6.34 -3.29 -2.62
C MET A 14 7.38 -2.36 -3.28
N GLU A 15 8.54 -2.90 -3.68
CA GLU A 15 9.59 -2.13 -4.36
C GLU A 15 9.14 -1.60 -5.73
N LYS A 16 8.49 -2.45 -6.54
CA LYS A 16 7.94 -2.04 -7.84
C LYS A 16 6.83 -1.01 -7.68
N GLY A 17 5.90 -1.22 -6.75
CA GLY A 17 4.83 -0.29 -6.44
C GLY A 17 5.36 1.10 -6.08
N ARG A 18 6.35 1.17 -5.17
CA ARG A 18 7.01 2.44 -4.81
C ARG A 18 7.75 3.08 -5.99
N THR A 19 8.36 2.28 -6.86
CA THR A 19 9.06 2.78 -8.05
C THR A 19 8.08 3.43 -9.02
N TYR A 20 7.02 2.74 -9.39
CA TYR A 20 6.01 3.28 -10.30
C TYR A 20 5.25 4.46 -9.71
N TYR A 21 4.98 4.45 -8.40
CA TYR A 21 4.39 5.60 -7.71
C TYR A 21 5.27 6.85 -7.84
N LYS A 22 6.58 6.72 -7.66
CA LYS A 22 7.54 7.83 -7.83
C LYS A 22 7.61 8.31 -9.28
N GLU A 23 7.40 7.42 -10.25
CA GLU A 23 7.33 7.76 -11.67
C GLU A 23 5.99 8.40 -12.08
N GLY A 24 4.99 8.41 -11.19
CA GLY A 24 3.64 8.88 -11.48
C GLY A 24 2.78 7.90 -12.27
N ASP A 25 3.26 6.67 -12.50
CA ASP A 25 2.49 5.61 -13.13
C ASP A 25 1.60 4.93 -12.07
N LEU A 26 0.48 5.58 -11.80
CA LEU A 26 -0.45 5.18 -10.75
C LEU A 26 -1.10 3.82 -11.01
N ASP A 27 -1.26 3.42 -12.28
CA ASP A 27 -1.88 2.14 -12.63
C ASP A 27 -0.94 0.97 -12.33
N ARG A 28 0.33 1.06 -12.75
CA ARG A 28 1.33 0.03 -12.39
C ARG A 28 1.63 0.04 -10.90
N ALA A 29 1.63 1.21 -10.26
CA ALA A 29 1.75 1.29 -8.81
C ALA A 29 0.61 0.54 -8.11
N SER A 30 -0.65 0.82 -8.49
CA SER A 30 -1.85 0.15 -7.94
C SER A 30 -1.76 -1.36 -8.09
N TYR A 31 -1.39 -1.84 -9.29
CA TYR A 31 -1.27 -3.28 -9.58
C TYR A 31 -0.25 -3.98 -8.68
N HIS A 32 0.92 -3.38 -8.46
CA HIS A 32 1.92 -3.99 -7.61
C HIS A 32 1.54 -3.94 -6.12
N PHE A 33 0.97 -2.83 -5.66
CA PHE A 33 0.48 -2.76 -4.28
C PHE A 33 -0.69 -3.73 -4.03
N SER A 34 -1.59 -3.95 -4.99
CA SER A 34 -2.68 -4.91 -4.84
C SER A 34 -2.16 -6.34 -4.65
N ILE A 35 -1.12 -6.75 -5.39
CA ILE A 35 -0.47 -8.06 -5.18
C ILE A 35 0.14 -8.14 -3.77
N SER A 36 0.82 -7.08 -3.30
CA SER A 36 1.37 -7.08 -1.95
C SER A 36 0.30 -7.18 -0.87
N LEU A 37 -0.84 -6.50 -1.07
CA LEU A 37 -1.99 -6.48 -0.18
C LEU A 37 -2.70 -7.84 -0.12
N GLU A 38 -2.80 -8.55 -1.25
CA GLU A 38 -3.35 -9.91 -1.30
C GLU A 38 -2.52 -10.93 -0.50
N LEU A 39 -1.21 -10.70 -0.41
CA LEU A 39 -0.29 -11.57 0.35
C LEU A 39 -0.30 -11.26 1.83
N GLU A 40 -0.21 -9.97 2.16
CA GLU A 40 -0.26 -9.47 3.52
C GLU A 40 -0.72 -8.02 3.53
N GLU A 41 -1.78 -7.75 4.27
CA GLU A 41 -2.20 -6.39 4.54
C GLU A 41 -1.27 -5.75 5.56
N THR A 42 -0.66 -4.62 5.20
CA THR A 42 0.21 -3.85 6.09
C THR A 42 -0.17 -2.39 6.07
N PRO A 43 0.14 -1.62 7.14
CA PRO A 43 -0.11 -0.18 7.12
C PRO A 43 0.49 0.51 5.89
N GLU A 44 1.68 0.08 5.44
CA GLU A 44 2.39 0.67 4.31
C GLU A 44 1.69 0.47 2.97
N ASN A 45 1.30 -0.75 2.62
CA ASN A 45 0.65 -0.98 1.32
C ASN A 45 -0.74 -0.34 1.24
N LEU A 46 -1.49 -0.36 2.34
CA LEU A 46 -2.75 0.37 2.47
C LEU A 46 -2.56 1.88 2.29
N PHE A 47 -1.54 2.46 2.94
CA PHE A 47 -1.28 3.89 2.83
C PHE A 47 -0.92 4.29 1.40
N TYR A 48 -0.08 3.50 0.70
CA TYR A 48 0.21 3.76 -0.71
C TYR A 48 -1.03 3.64 -1.60
N MET A 49 -1.91 2.66 -1.36
CA MET A 49 -3.19 2.57 -2.07
C MET A 49 -4.07 3.80 -1.81
N GLY A 50 -4.12 4.30 -0.57
CA GLY A 50 -4.83 5.54 -0.24
C GLY A 50 -4.26 6.77 -0.97
N LEU A 51 -2.93 6.88 -1.05
CA LEU A 51 -2.25 7.94 -1.80
C LEU A 51 -2.57 7.87 -3.31
N ILE A 52 -2.56 6.67 -3.88
CA ILE A 52 -2.88 6.45 -5.29
C ILE A 52 -4.33 6.81 -5.59
N SER A 53 -5.28 6.29 -4.82
CA SER A 53 -6.70 6.63 -4.97
C SER A 53 -6.95 8.13 -4.80
N THR A 54 -6.21 8.81 -3.91
CA THR A 54 -6.27 10.27 -3.78
C THR A 54 -5.87 10.97 -5.08
N GLN A 55 -4.76 10.57 -5.69
CA GLN A 55 -4.30 11.14 -6.96
C GLN A 55 -5.22 10.80 -8.14
N LYS A 56 -5.92 9.67 -8.08
CA LYS A 56 -6.95 9.27 -9.04
C LYS A 56 -8.31 9.92 -8.81
N THR A 57 -8.45 10.81 -7.81
CA THR A 57 -9.73 11.44 -7.39
C THR A 57 -10.79 10.48 -6.84
N GLU A 58 -10.37 9.28 -6.45
CA GLU A 58 -11.20 8.22 -5.85
C GLU A 58 -11.28 8.40 -4.33
N HIS A 59 -11.78 9.56 -3.88
CA HIS A 59 -11.63 10.00 -2.50
C HIS A 59 -12.26 9.07 -1.44
N LEU A 60 -13.38 8.41 -1.76
CA LEU A 60 -14.02 7.48 -0.84
C LEU A 60 -13.18 6.20 -0.64
N GLU A 61 -12.56 5.71 -1.71
CA GLU A 61 -11.70 4.54 -1.65
C GLU A 61 -10.39 4.88 -0.92
N ALA A 62 -9.81 6.05 -1.22
CA ALA A 62 -8.64 6.55 -0.50
C ALA A 62 -8.87 6.59 1.02
N LEU A 63 -10.02 7.13 1.43
CA LEU A 63 -10.40 7.21 2.84
C LEU A 63 -10.52 5.83 3.48
N ASN A 64 -11.07 4.83 2.76
CA ASN A 64 -11.15 3.46 3.26
C ASN A 64 -9.76 2.85 3.50
N TYR A 65 -8.84 3.00 2.54
CA TYR A 65 -7.48 2.50 2.69
C TYR A 65 -6.72 3.18 3.84
N PHE A 66 -6.86 4.50 3.99
CA PHE A 66 -6.24 5.21 5.11
C PHE A 66 -6.80 4.77 6.46
N TYR A 67 -8.12 4.58 6.59
CA TYR A 67 -8.70 4.08 7.83
C TYR A 67 -8.18 2.69 8.19
N ARG A 68 -8.10 1.77 7.23
CA ARG A 68 -7.52 0.44 7.49
C ARG A 68 -6.05 0.50 7.89
N SER A 69 -5.29 1.42 7.30
CA SER A 69 -3.87 1.61 7.62
C SER A 69 -3.69 1.98 9.09
N ILE A 70 -4.46 2.95 9.59
CA ILE A 70 -4.43 3.38 11.00
C ILE A 70 -5.11 2.39 11.96
N GLU A 71 -6.02 1.54 11.48
CA GLU A 71 -6.56 0.43 12.28
C GLU A 71 -5.49 -0.63 12.57
N LEU A 72 -4.58 -0.88 11.62
CA LEU A 72 -3.46 -1.81 11.81
C LEU A 72 -2.33 -1.21 12.65
N ASP A 73 -2.01 0.06 12.42
CA ASP A 73 -1.01 0.80 13.19
C ASP A 73 -1.46 2.25 13.34
N PRO A 74 -2.00 2.65 14.51
CA PRO A 74 -2.50 4.00 14.75
C PRO A 74 -1.46 5.12 14.59
N ASP A 75 -0.17 4.79 14.68
CA ASP A 75 0.92 5.75 14.47
C ASP A 75 1.31 5.87 12.98
N TYR A 76 0.79 4.98 12.12
CA TYR A 76 1.11 4.95 10.70
C TYR A 76 0.34 6.02 9.91
N GLY A 77 1.07 6.94 9.26
CA GLY A 77 0.46 8.05 8.53
C GLY A 77 0.09 9.26 9.40
N ASN A 78 0.41 9.22 10.69
CA ASN A 78 0.53 10.41 11.53
C ASN A 78 1.95 10.99 11.29
N PRO A 79 2.10 12.23 10.79
CA PRO A 79 3.41 12.83 10.52
C PRO A 79 4.29 13.03 11.76
#